data_AF-A0A7J9ZWS0-F1
#
_entry.id   AF-A0A7J9ZWS0-F1
#
_cell.length_a   1.000
_cell.length_b   1.000
_cell.length_c   1.000
_cell.angle_alpha   90.00
_cell.angle_beta   90.00
_cell.angle_gamma   90.00
#
_symmetry.space_group_name_H-M   'P 1'
#
loop_
_entity.id
_entity.type
_entity.pdbx_description
1 polymer ?
#
loop_
_entity_poly.entity_id
_entity_poly.type
_entity_poly.pdbx_seq_one_letter_code
_entity_poly.pdbx_strand_id
1 'polypeptide(L)'
;MPPQELADYLTAKPEVLAAATPNPPTPEFLADRYRESTSAARVLWGGPYDRKLRRWLHRITVPTLLLWGDADRLVPAGQCDAWAELLPEVEQRILPGVGHLLFDESPEAVAAVAEFAAASTAHA
;
A
#
# COMPACT_ATOMS: atom_id res chain seq x y z
N MET A 1 -1.03 -10.38 -14.70
CA MET A 1 0.05 -9.39 -14.89
C MET A 1 1.31 -10.13 -15.33
N PRO A 2 1.86 -9.82 -16.51
CA PRO A 2 3.18 -10.29 -16.92
C PRO A 2 4.26 -9.81 -15.95
N PRO A 3 5.28 -10.63 -15.61
CA PRO A 3 6.33 -10.23 -14.65
C PRO A 3 7.07 -8.94 -15.01
N GLN A 4 7.19 -8.65 -16.32
CA GLN A 4 7.87 -7.46 -16.84
C GLN A 4 7.11 -6.16 -16.53
N GLU A 5 5.81 -6.23 -16.28
CA GLU A 5 4.96 -5.06 -15.99
C GLU A 5 4.82 -4.81 -14.48
N LEU A 6 5.35 -5.68 -13.62
CA LEU A 6 5.17 -5.58 -12.17
C LEU A 6 5.64 -4.22 -11.62
N ALA A 7 6.74 -3.68 -12.15
CA ALA A 7 7.25 -2.36 -11.74
C ALA A 7 6.21 -1.25 -11.97
N ASP A 8 5.57 -1.25 -13.14
CA ASP A 8 4.54 -0.26 -13.51
C ASP A 8 3.22 -0.41 -12.72
N TYR A 9 3.05 -1.54 -12.03
CA TYR A 9 1.93 -1.77 -11.11
C TYR A 9 2.27 -1.39 -9.68
N LEU A 10 3.54 -1.50 -9.27
CA LEU A 10 4.00 -1.13 -7.95
C LEU A 10 4.11 0.38 -7.78
N THR A 11 4.52 1.11 -8.82
CA THR A 11 4.73 2.54 -8.67
C THR A 11 4.26 3.36 -9.86
N ALA A 12 3.73 4.56 -9.59
CA ALA A 12 3.46 5.55 -10.62
C ALA A 12 4.72 6.35 -11.00
N LYS A 13 5.81 6.22 -10.23
CA LYS A 13 7.09 6.92 -10.39
C LYS A 13 8.22 5.92 -10.62
N PRO A 14 8.54 5.54 -11.88
CA PRO A 14 9.55 4.53 -12.18
C PRO A 14 10.92 4.78 -11.52
N GLU A 15 11.27 6.05 -11.28
CA GLU A 15 12.49 6.46 -10.58
C GLU A 15 12.61 5.90 -9.16
N VAL A 16 11.49 5.64 -8.47
CA VAL A 16 11.46 5.05 -7.12
C VAL A 16 12.09 3.66 -7.12
N LEU A 17 11.71 2.82 -8.09
CA LEU A 17 12.28 1.49 -8.23
C LEU A 17 13.68 1.53 -8.86
N ALA A 18 13.92 2.46 -9.79
CA ALA A 18 15.23 2.60 -10.41
C ALA A 18 16.33 2.92 -9.40
N ALA A 19 16.06 3.78 -8.40
CA ALA A 19 17.00 4.09 -7.34
C ALA A 19 17.38 2.85 -6.48
N ALA A 20 16.47 1.89 -6.35
CA ALA A 20 16.64 0.68 -5.56
C ALA A 20 17.13 -0.54 -6.38
N THR A 21 17.26 -0.40 -7.70
CA THR A 21 17.55 -1.53 -8.61
C THR A 21 18.90 -1.32 -9.31
N PRO A 22 19.91 -2.17 -9.04
CA PRO A 22 21.17 -2.13 -9.77
C PRO A 22 20.94 -2.30 -11.29
N ASN A 23 21.66 -1.53 -12.10
CA ASN A 23 21.61 -1.64 -13.56
C ASN A 23 23.04 -1.76 -14.15
N PRO A 24 23.43 -2.93 -14.69
CA PRO A 24 22.63 -4.15 -14.80
C PRO A 24 22.38 -4.81 -13.42
N PRO A 25 21.31 -5.61 -13.27
CA PRO A 25 21.06 -6.36 -12.05
C PRO A 25 22.24 -7.28 -11.70
N THR A 26 22.68 -7.26 -10.43
CA THR A 26 23.75 -8.16 -9.97
C THR A 26 23.20 -9.58 -9.71
N PRO A 27 24.05 -10.62 -9.79
CA PRO A 27 23.64 -11.98 -9.41
C PRO A 27 23.05 -12.07 -8.00
N GLU A 28 23.61 -11.32 -7.05
CA GLU A 28 23.14 -11.25 -5.66
C GLU A 28 21.74 -10.65 -5.58
N PHE A 29 21.51 -9.53 -6.28
CA PHE A 29 20.19 -8.89 -6.35
C PHE A 29 19.14 -9.84 -6.93
N LEU A 30 19.48 -10.55 -8.01
CA LEU A 30 18.57 -11.52 -8.62
C LEU A 30 18.26 -12.69 -7.68
N ALA A 31 19.26 -13.17 -6.93
CA ALA A 31 19.07 -14.21 -5.92
C ALA A 31 18.15 -13.74 -4.78
N ASP A 32 18.32 -12.49 -4.31
CA ASP A 32 17.45 -11.88 -3.30
C ASP A 32 16.01 -11.73 -3.79
N ARG A 33 15.81 -11.15 -4.98
CA ARG A 33 14.48 -11.02 -5.58
C ARG A 33 13.78 -12.37 -5.76
N TYR A 34 14.52 -13.42 -6.13
CA TYR A 34 13.97 -14.77 -6.20
C TYR A 34 13.53 -15.30 -4.83
N ARG A 35 14.36 -15.14 -3.79
CA ARG A 35 14.03 -15.55 -2.41
C ARG A 35 12.80 -14.81 -1.88
N GLU A 36 12.72 -13.51 -2.09
CA GLU A 36 11.61 -12.69 -1.65
C GLU A 36 10.31 -13.05 -2.39
N SER A 37 10.37 -13.16 -3.72
CA SER A 37 9.20 -13.48 -4.55
C SER A 37 8.65 -14.88 -4.23
N THR A 38 9.53 -15.86 -4.03
CA THR A 38 9.10 -17.22 -3.64
C THR A 38 8.53 -17.26 -2.23
N SER A 39 9.04 -16.45 -1.31
CA SER A 39 8.49 -16.31 0.05
C SER A 39 7.11 -15.65 0.04
N ALA A 40 6.96 -14.53 -0.69
CA ALA A 40 5.69 -13.85 -0.89
C ALA A 40 4.66 -14.80 -1.52
N ALA A 41 5.03 -15.54 -2.56
CA ALA A 41 4.15 -16.52 -3.20
C ALA A 41 3.63 -17.58 -2.20
N ARG A 42 4.49 -18.10 -1.31
CA ARG A 42 4.06 -19.09 -0.29
C ARG A 42 3.01 -18.52 0.68
N VAL A 43 3.13 -17.24 1.05
CA VAL A 43 2.15 -16.58 1.93
C VAL A 43 0.85 -16.29 1.19
N LEU A 44 0.93 -15.78 -0.04
CA LEU A 44 -0.22 -15.33 -0.81
C LEU A 44 -1.00 -16.49 -1.48
N TRP A 45 -0.38 -17.63 -1.74
CA TRP A 45 -1.05 -18.77 -2.40
C TRP A 45 -2.17 -19.39 -1.54
N GLY A 46 -2.08 -19.25 -0.22
CA GLY A 46 -3.05 -19.79 0.73
C GLY A 46 -4.36 -19.00 0.86
N GLY A 47 -4.51 -17.88 0.14
CA GLY A 47 -5.62 -16.95 0.35
C GLY A 47 -5.38 -16.09 1.60
N PRO A 48 -4.54 -15.04 1.49
CA PRO A 48 -3.97 -14.31 2.63
C PRO A 48 -4.96 -13.34 3.29
N TYR A 49 -6.25 -13.44 2.95
CA TYR A 49 -7.27 -12.49 3.40
C TYR A 49 -8.45 -13.22 4.03
N ASP A 50 -8.96 -12.65 5.12
CA ASP A 50 -10.17 -13.14 5.76
C ASP A 50 -11.41 -12.67 4.99
N ARG A 51 -12.10 -13.61 4.34
CA ARG A 51 -13.36 -13.35 3.62
C ARG A 51 -14.47 -12.81 4.52
N LYS A 52 -14.38 -13.01 5.83
CA LYS A 52 -15.33 -12.51 6.84
C LYS A 52 -14.91 -11.14 7.39
N LEU A 53 -13.74 -10.60 7.04
CA LEU A 53 -13.23 -9.33 7.58
C LEU A 53 -14.26 -8.19 7.46
N ARG A 54 -14.93 -8.09 6.31
CA ARG A 54 -16.01 -7.11 6.07
C ARG A 54 -17.10 -7.13 7.14
N ARG A 55 -17.42 -8.29 7.71
CA ARG A 55 -18.41 -8.41 8.80
C ARG A 55 -17.93 -7.77 10.10
N TRP A 56 -16.63 -7.62 10.28
CA TRP A 56 -16.02 -7.23 11.55
C TRP A 56 -15.46 -5.80 11.58
N LEU A 57 -15.30 -5.13 10.42
CA LEU A 57 -14.70 -3.79 10.36
C LEU A 57 -15.42 -2.75 11.24
N HIS A 58 -16.75 -2.87 11.43
CA HIS A 58 -17.53 -2.04 12.34
C HIS A 58 -17.05 -2.07 13.81
N ARG A 59 -16.20 -3.03 14.18
CA ARG A 59 -15.63 -3.15 15.54
C ARG A 59 -14.37 -2.31 15.74
N ILE A 60 -13.80 -1.75 14.68
CA ILE A 60 -12.66 -0.83 14.78
C ILE A 60 -13.24 0.53 15.19
N THR A 61 -13.28 0.78 16.49
CA THR A 61 -13.84 2.01 17.08
C THR A 61 -12.75 3.01 17.47
N VAL A 62 -11.51 2.77 17.05
CA VAL A 62 -10.43 3.76 17.18
C VAL A 62 -10.44 4.64 15.93
N PRO A 63 -10.04 5.92 16.04
CA PRO A 63 -9.83 6.76 14.86
C PRO A 63 -8.95 6.02 13.85
N THR A 64 -9.41 5.96 12.59
CA THR A 64 -8.71 5.24 11.52
C THR A 64 -8.45 6.15 10.32
N LEU A 65 -7.23 6.16 9.81
CA LEU A 65 -6.88 6.79 8.54
C LEU A 65 -6.83 5.75 7.43
N LEU A 66 -7.60 5.99 6.36
CA LEU A 66 -7.41 5.35 5.06
C LEU A 66 -6.61 6.30 4.16
N LEU A 67 -5.39 5.89 3.82
CA LEU A 67 -4.48 6.67 2.98
C LEU A 67 -4.18 5.87 1.70
N TRP A 68 -4.47 6.47 0.54
CA TRP A 68 -4.36 5.83 -0.76
C TRP A 68 -3.72 6.75 -1.80
N GLY A 69 -3.14 6.20 -2.87
CA GLY A 69 -2.79 6.94 -4.07
C GLY A 69 -3.78 6.66 -5.22
N ASP A 70 -4.21 7.69 -5.97
CA ASP A 70 -5.18 7.50 -7.06
C ASP A 70 -4.64 6.75 -8.29
N ALA A 71 -3.32 6.61 -8.38
CA ALA A 71 -2.61 5.89 -9.44
C ALA A 71 -2.16 4.49 -9.01
N ASP A 72 -2.63 3.97 -7.86
CA ASP A 72 -2.39 2.59 -7.45
C ASP A 72 -3.08 1.60 -8.41
N ARG A 73 -2.26 0.90 -9.20
CA ARG A 73 -2.71 -0.11 -10.16
C ARG A 73 -2.76 -1.52 -9.58
N LEU A 74 -2.13 -1.74 -8.42
CA LEU A 74 -2.12 -3.03 -7.75
C LEU A 74 -3.37 -3.21 -6.88
N VAL A 75 -3.76 -2.17 -6.15
CA VAL A 75 -4.97 -2.12 -5.33
C VAL A 75 -5.70 -0.79 -5.60
N PRO A 76 -6.67 -0.77 -6.52
CA PRO A 76 -7.28 0.48 -6.99
C PRO A 76 -7.93 1.33 -5.89
N ALA A 77 -7.83 2.66 -6.01
CA ALA A 77 -8.31 3.62 -5.01
C ALA A 77 -9.81 3.52 -4.68
N GLY A 78 -10.64 2.94 -5.57
CA GLY A 78 -12.05 2.64 -5.25
C GLY A 78 -12.24 1.67 -4.07
N GLN A 79 -11.17 0.99 -3.64
CA GLN A 79 -11.15 0.24 -2.38
C GLN A 79 -11.28 1.16 -1.16
N CYS A 80 -10.74 2.38 -1.20
CA CYS A 80 -10.81 3.34 -0.10
C CYS A 80 -12.26 3.63 0.31
N ASP A 81 -13.12 3.93 -0.66
CA ASP A 81 -14.55 4.15 -0.44
C ASP A 81 -15.23 2.91 0.18
N ALA A 82 -14.94 1.72 -0.38
CA ALA A 82 -15.51 0.47 0.11
C ALA A 82 -15.11 0.13 1.56
N TRP A 83 -13.92 0.56 2.00
CA TRP A 83 -13.48 0.45 3.39
C TRP A 83 -14.14 1.50 4.28
N ALA A 84 -14.26 2.73 3.81
CA ALA A 84 -14.84 3.84 4.56
C ALA A 84 -16.32 3.60 4.89
N GLU A 85 -17.08 2.96 4.00
CA GLU A 85 -18.46 2.55 4.26
C GLU A 85 -18.61 1.56 5.44
N LEU A 86 -17.53 0.88 5.83
CA LEU A 86 -17.55 -0.20 6.81
C LEU A 86 -16.90 0.19 8.15
N LEU A 87 -16.23 1.34 8.21
CA LEU A 87 -15.52 1.83 9.39
C LEU A 87 -16.36 2.94 10.07
N PRO A 88 -16.60 2.87 11.40
CA PRO A 88 -17.40 3.86 12.10
C PRO A 88 -16.76 5.25 12.19
N GLU A 89 -15.44 5.32 12.41
CA GLU A 89 -14.66 6.55 12.55
C GLU A 89 -13.47 6.51 11.61
N VAL A 90 -13.63 7.13 10.45
CA VAL A 90 -12.65 7.05 9.36
C VAL A 90 -12.38 8.41 8.72
N GLU A 91 -11.10 8.71 8.57
CA GLU A 91 -10.61 9.79 7.71
C GLU A 91 -10.08 9.17 6.41
N GLN A 92 -10.47 9.72 5.27
CA GLN A 92 -9.97 9.30 3.97
C GLN A 92 -9.05 10.36 3.38
N ARG A 93 -7.88 9.94 2.89
CA ARG A 93 -6.96 10.78 2.13
C ARG A 93 -6.49 10.05 0.89
N ILE A 94 -6.82 10.59 -0.28
CA ILE A 94 -6.36 10.08 -1.57
C ILE A 94 -5.34 11.08 -2.14
N LEU A 95 -4.14 10.60 -2.43
CA LEU A 95 -3.04 11.39 -2.96
C LEU A 95 -3.02 11.32 -4.50
N PRO A 96 -3.07 12.47 -5.20
CA PRO A 96 -3.11 12.49 -6.66
C PRO A 96 -1.75 12.12 -7.27
N GLY A 97 -1.77 11.28 -8.30
CA GLY A 97 -0.60 10.81 -9.04
C GLY A 97 0.32 9.87 -8.26
N VAL A 98 -0.14 9.28 -7.16
CA VAL A 98 0.64 8.40 -6.29
C VAL A 98 0.22 6.94 -6.51
N GLY A 99 1.20 6.05 -6.68
CA GLY A 99 1.01 4.62 -6.86
C GLY A 99 0.93 3.82 -5.55
N HIS A 100 1.23 2.52 -5.65
CA HIS A 100 1.12 1.58 -4.54
C HIS A 100 2.20 1.80 -3.46
N LEU A 101 3.40 2.22 -3.87
CA LEU A 101 4.51 2.52 -2.95
C LEU A 101 4.39 3.95 -2.40
N LEU A 102 3.21 4.30 -1.85
CA LEU A 102 2.86 5.69 -1.54
C LEU A 102 3.88 6.43 -0.67
N PHE A 103 4.54 5.74 0.27
CA PHE A 103 5.53 6.31 1.18
C PHE A 103 6.86 6.63 0.50
N ASP A 104 7.21 5.87 -0.54
CA ASP A 104 8.41 6.11 -1.35
C ASP A 104 8.13 7.11 -2.48
N GLU A 105 6.87 7.23 -2.90
CA GLU A 105 6.46 8.11 -3.98
C GLU A 105 6.13 9.54 -3.55
N SER A 106 5.66 9.75 -2.32
CA SER A 106 5.14 11.06 -1.88
C SER A 106 5.50 11.36 -0.43
N PRO A 107 6.21 12.46 -0.14
CA PRO A 107 6.42 12.90 1.25
C PRO A 107 5.11 13.28 1.94
N GLU A 108 4.08 13.66 1.19
CA GLU A 108 2.73 13.95 1.70
C GLU A 108 2.10 12.72 2.36
N ALA A 109 2.42 11.50 1.91
CA ALA A 109 1.97 10.28 2.58
C ALA A 109 2.49 10.18 4.01
N VAL A 110 3.77 10.48 4.21
CA VAL A 110 4.40 10.48 5.55
C VAL A 110 3.82 11.60 6.41
N ALA A 111 3.65 12.79 5.85
CA ALA A 111 3.03 13.93 6.54
C ALA A 111 1.60 13.60 6.99
N ALA A 112 0.78 12.98 6.13
CA ALA A 112 -0.59 12.60 6.45
C ALA A 112 -0.67 11.65 7.65
N VAL A 113 0.21 10.65 7.72
CA VAL A 113 0.29 9.74 8.88
C VAL A 113 0.70 10.48 10.15
N ALA A 114 1.70 11.37 10.06
CA ALA A 114 2.19 12.13 11.20
C ALA A 114 1.11 13.09 11.75
N GLU A 115 0.42 13.81 10.87
CA GLU A 115 -0.70 14.70 11.22
C GLU A 115 -1.84 13.95 11.90
N PHE A 116 -2.25 12.82 11.31
CA PHE A 116 -3.32 11.99 11.86
C PHE A 116 -2.96 11.44 13.25
N ALA A 117 -1.72 10.95 13.42
CA ALA A 117 -1.24 10.46 14.69
C ALA A 117 -1.21 11.57 15.76
N ALA A 118 -0.74 12.77 15.40
CA ALA A 118 -0.71 13.92 16.31
C ALA A 118 -2.13 14.32 16.75
N ALA A 119 -3.09 14.40 15.82
CA ALA A 119 -4.48 14.75 16.12
C ALA A 119 -5.18 13.71 17.01
N SER A 120 -4.86 12.42 16.83
CA SER A 120 -5.45 11.32 17.59
C SER A 120 -4.99 11.28 19.05
N THR A 121 -3.77 11.74 19.34
CA THR A 121 -3.26 11.84 20.73
C THR A 121 -3.96 12.91 21.57
N ALA A 122 -4.67 13.85 20.94
CA ALA A 122 -5.42 14.90 21.64
C ALA A 122 -6.82 14.45 22.12
N HIS A 123 -7.28 13.26 21.73
CA HIS A 123 -8.59 12.69 22.10
C HIS A 123 -8.53 11.57 23.16
N ALA A 124 -7.35 11.32 23.75
CA ALA A 124 -7.14 10.39 24.86
C ALA A 124 -6.96 11.15 26.18
#